data_AF-A0A2T4A782-F1
#
_entry.id   AF-A0A2T4A782-F1
#
_cell.length_a   1.000
_cell.length_b   1.000
_cell.length_c   1.000
_cell.angle_alpha   90.00
_cell.angle_beta   90.00
_cell.angle_gamma   90.00
#
_symmetry.space_group_name_H-M   'P 1'
#
loop_
_entity.id
_entity.type
_entity.pdbx_description
1 polymer ?
#
loop_
_entity_poly.entity_id
_entity_poly.type
_entity_poly.pdbx_seq_one_letter_code
_entity_poly.pdbx_strand_id
1 'polypeptide(L)'
;MSTPPVPFNRLKQIATDVCNNAIGSAEFYDHAKTEQWNSTIISSMLKALISEATPQGATSPSYKFACNSTIVQHLVPTSALNKSRGGTDTKTEEPHVSTSTDATATDGKPHVGRRGMHSATGAYWDEKKDGMWTFKYDGGEGKGMDVVIMLIWIAI
;
A
#
# COMPACT_ATOMS: atom_id res chain seq x y z
N MET A 1 -13.49 -18.55 -6.85
CA MET A 1 -12.15 -17.91 -6.87
C MET A 1 -11.12 -19.01 -6.89
N SER A 2 -10.11 -18.92 -7.77
CA SER A 2 -9.00 -19.86 -7.78
C SER A 2 -8.27 -19.87 -6.44
N THR A 3 -7.73 -21.03 -6.05
CA THR A 3 -6.91 -21.17 -4.86
C THR A 3 -5.52 -20.59 -5.14
N PRO A 4 -5.01 -19.66 -4.32
CA PRO A 4 -3.68 -19.11 -4.53
C PRO A 4 -2.60 -20.19 -4.36
N PRO A 5 -1.46 -20.07 -5.05
CA PRO A 5 -0.35 -21.02 -4.91
C PRO A 5 0.30 -21.01 -3.53
N VAL A 6 0.06 -19.97 -2.73
CA VAL A 6 0.46 -19.85 -1.32
C VAL A 6 -0.79 -19.59 -0.48
N PRO A 7 -0.99 -20.25 0.68
CA PRO A 7 -2.19 -20.07 1.50
C PRO A 7 -2.44 -18.62 1.92
N PHE A 8 -3.70 -18.18 1.95
CA PHE A 8 -4.07 -16.79 2.26
C PHE A 8 -3.49 -16.26 3.58
N ASN A 9 -3.48 -17.08 4.65
CA ASN A 9 -2.88 -16.69 5.93
C ASN A 9 -1.38 -16.39 5.78
N ARG A 10 -0.70 -17.16 4.93
CA ARG A 10 0.72 -16.98 4.66
C ARG A 10 0.96 -15.76 3.77
N LEU A 11 0.14 -15.53 2.75
CA LEU A 11 0.16 -14.29 1.96
C LEU A 11 0.02 -13.04 2.85
N LYS A 12 -0.93 -13.07 3.79
CA LYS A 12 -1.13 -12.00 4.77
C LYS A 12 0.12 -11.77 5.63
N GLN A 13 0.75 -12.83 6.11
CA GLN A 13 1.96 -12.74 6.92
C GLN A 13 3.11 -12.14 6.10
N ILE A 14 3.39 -12.66 4.90
CA ILE A 14 4.44 -12.13 4.01
C ILE A 14 4.19 -10.65 3.73
N ALA A 15 2.97 -10.28 3.34
CA ALA A 15 2.62 -8.89 3.04
C ALA A 15 2.81 -7.96 4.26
N THR A 16 2.46 -8.43 5.45
CA THR A 16 2.67 -7.70 6.70
C THR A 16 4.16 -7.49 6.97
N ASP A 17 4.97 -8.54 6.83
CA ASP A 17 6.41 -8.50 7.10
C ASP A 17 7.14 -7.59 6.11
N VAL A 18 6.81 -7.64 4.81
CA VAL A 18 7.46 -6.77 3.81
C VAL A 18 7.07 -5.30 3.99
N CYS A 19 5.84 -5.00 4.39
CA CYS A 19 5.43 -3.64 4.74
C CYS A 19 6.16 -3.14 5.99
N ASN A 20 6.23 -3.96 7.05
CA ASN A 20 6.98 -3.64 8.26
C ASN A 20 8.46 -3.37 7.95
N ASN A 21 9.09 -4.17 7.10
CA ASN A 21 10.49 -3.97 6.74
C ASN A 21 10.72 -2.71 5.91
N ALA A 22 9.79 -2.35 5.03
CA ALA A 22 9.93 -1.18 4.16
C ALA A 22 9.64 0.14 4.87
N ILE A 23 8.57 0.17 5.70
CA ILE A 23 8.04 1.42 6.27
C ILE A 23 7.89 1.38 7.79
N GLY A 24 8.27 0.28 8.47
CA GLY A 24 8.10 0.10 9.91
C GLY A 24 8.79 1.15 10.77
N SER A 25 9.95 1.65 10.34
CA SER A 25 10.70 2.71 11.01
C SER A 25 10.30 4.14 10.59
N ALA A 26 9.44 4.30 9.58
CA ALA A 26 8.95 5.62 9.19
C ALA A 26 7.98 6.16 10.26
N GLU A 27 8.16 7.42 10.65
CA GLU A 27 7.26 8.12 11.57
C GLU A 27 6.09 8.80 10.84
N PHE A 28 6.31 9.23 9.60
CA PHE A 28 5.34 9.95 8.78
C PHE A 28 5.52 9.59 7.30
N TYR A 29 4.50 9.86 6.49
CA TYR A 29 4.59 9.81 5.04
C TYR A 29 5.68 10.74 4.50
N ASP A 30 6.58 10.21 3.67
CA ASP A 30 7.61 10.97 2.98
C ASP A 30 7.56 10.67 1.48
N HIS A 31 7.11 11.66 0.70
CA HIS A 31 6.93 11.50 -0.75
C HIS A 31 8.22 11.04 -1.44
N ALA A 32 9.38 11.57 -1.02
CA ALA A 32 10.67 11.28 -1.63
C ALA A 32 11.12 9.82 -1.40
N LYS A 33 10.56 9.13 -0.40
CA LYS A 33 10.89 7.74 -0.09
C LYS A 33 9.91 6.73 -0.67
N THR A 34 8.77 7.18 -1.21
CA THR A 34 7.71 6.28 -1.67
C THR A 34 8.15 5.34 -2.80
N GLU A 35 9.01 5.80 -3.70
CA GLU A 35 9.61 4.96 -4.74
C GLU A 35 10.45 3.82 -4.14
N GLN A 36 11.33 4.15 -3.19
CA GLN A 36 12.16 3.19 -2.49
C GLN A 36 11.29 2.18 -1.72
N TRP A 37 10.31 2.66 -0.96
CA TRP A 37 9.42 1.82 -0.17
C TRP A 37 8.63 0.84 -1.05
N ASN A 38 8.02 1.31 -2.14
CA ASN A 38 7.31 0.44 -3.08
C ASN A 38 8.24 -0.58 -3.72
N SER A 39 9.44 -0.16 -4.13
CA SER A 39 10.43 -1.07 -4.73
C SER A 39 10.84 -2.18 -3.76
N THR A 40 11.06 -1.85 -2.47
CA THR A 40 11.37 -2.82 -1.42
C THR A 40 10.21 -3.78 -1.17
N ILE A 41 8.97 -3.28 -1.09
CA ILE A 41 7.77 -4.09 -0.89
C ILE A 41 7.60 -5.08 -2.05
N ILE A 42 7.58 -4.58 -3.28
CA ILE A 42 7.37 -5.40 -4.49
C ILE A 42 8.45 -6.46 -4.62
N SER A 43 9.73 -6.06 -4.50
CA SER A 43 10.85 -6.98 -4.66
C SER A 43 10.85 -8.08 -3.59
N SER A 44 10.56 -7.71 -2.34
CA SER A 44 10.52 -8.68 -1.22
C SER A 44 9.33 -9.62 -1.32
N MET A 45 8.17 -9.10 -1.70
CA MET A 45 6.95 -9.90 -1.92
C MET A 45 7.17 -10.94 -3.02
N LEU A 46 7.66 -10.51 -4.19
CA LEU A 46 7.91 -11.42 -5.31
C LEU A 46 8.94 -12.51 -4.97
N LYS A 47 10.01 -12.16 -4.26
CA LYS A 47 11.03 -13.14 -3.82
C LYS A 47 10.41 -14.21 -2.91
N ALA A 48 9.64 -13.81 -1.90
CA ALA A 48 9.01 -14.74 -0.97
C ALA A 48 8.00 -15.66 -1.69
N LEU A 49 7.16 -15.09 -2.54
CA LEU A 49 6.14 -15.85 -3.29
C LEU A 49 6.74 -16.86 -4.25
N ILE A 50 7.73 -16.45 -5.04
CA ILE A 50 8.41 -17.36 -5.98
C ILE A 50 9.05 -18.51 -5.22
N SER A 51 9.70 -18.22 -4.09
CA SER A 51 10.33 -19.26 -3.26
C SER A 51 9.32 -20.26 -2.68
N GLU A 52 8.17 -19.80 -2.19
CA GLU A 52 7.17 -20.67 -1.55
C GLU A 52 6.24 -21.36 -2.55
N ALA A 53 6.02 -20.77 -3.73
CA ALA A 53 5.17 -21.33 -4.78
C ALA A 53 5.91 -22.29 -5.73
N THR A 54 7.25 -22.37 -5.67
CA THR A 54 8.03 -23.29 -6.50
C THR A 54 8.03 -24.69 -5.87
N PRO A 55 7.48 -25.72 -6.52
CA PRO A 55 7.45 -27.07 -5.97
C PRO A 55 8.85 -27.61 -5.69
N GLN A 56 9.00 -28.42 -4.65
CA GLN A 56 10.28 -29.03 -4.30
C GLN A 56 10.79 -29.91 -5.46
N GLY A 57 12.01 -29.64 -5.92
CA GLY A 57 12.62 -30.34 -7.07
C GLY A 57 12.25 -29.79 -8.45
N ALA A 58 11.40 -28.75 -8.53
CA ALA A 58 11.15 -28.04 -9.78
C ALA A 58 12.31 -27.11 -10.12
N THR A 59 12.65 -27.04 -11.41
CA THR A 59 13.67 -26.11 -11.94
C THR A 59 13.10 -24.73 -12.30
N SER A 60 11.76 -24.62 -12.39
CA SER A 60 11.04 -23.40 -12.78
C SER A 60 9.75 -23.23 -11.96
N PRO A 61 9.31 -21.99 -11.66
CA PRO A 61 8.02 -21.72 -11.03
C PRO A 61 6.85 -22.15 -11.91
N SER A 62 5.79 -22.70 -11.32
CA SER A 62 4.56 -23.08 -12.04
C SER A 62 3.61 -21.91 -12.32
N TYR A 63 3.96 -20.72 -11.83
CA TYR A 63 3.14 -19.50 -11.93
C TYR A 63 4.02 -18.31 -12.29
N LYS A 64 3.46 -17.39 -13.08
CA LYS A 64 3.94 -16.01 -13.17
C LYS A 64 3.24 -15.17 -12.11
N PHE A 65 3.97 -14.20 -11.54
CA PHE A 65 3.44 -13.31 -10.52
C PHE A 65 3.56 -11.85 -10.97
N ALA A 66 2.54 -11.06 -10.66
CA ALA A 66 2.60 -9.60 -10.73
C ALA A 66 2.21 -9.01 -9.37
N CYS A 67 3.01 -8.08 -8.86
CA CYS A 67 2.77 -7.42 -7.59
C CYS A 67 2.69 -5.91 -7.81
N ASN A 68 1.54 -5.32 -7.47
CA ASN A 68 1.35 -3.88 -7.40
C ASN A 68 1.36 -3.45 -5.93
N SER A 69 2.05 -2.36 -5.62
CA SER A 69 2.05 -1.72 -4.31
C SER A 69 1.73 -0.24 -4.49
N THR A 70 0.78 0.25 -3.70
CA THR A 70 0.33 1.65 -3.71
C THR A 70 0.41 2.22 -2.30
N ILE A 71 1.14 3.33 -2.13
CA ILE A 71 1.22 4.07 -0.87
C ILE A 71 0.40 5.36 -1.02
N VAL A 72 -0.56 5.57 -0.13
CA VAL A 72 -1.50 6.69 -0.18
C VAL A 72 -1.32 7.55 1.07
N GLN A 73 -0.95 8.81 0.89
CA GLN A 73 -0.92 9.76 1.99
C GLN A 73 -2.35 10.06 2.46
N HIS A 74 -2.56 10.09 3.78
CA HIS A 74 -3.80 10.61 4.36
C HIS A 74 -3.91 12.12 4.16
N LEU A 75 -5.11 12.69 4.27
CA LEU A 75 -5.27 14.14 4.24
C LEU A 75 -4.56 14.76 5.43
N VAL A 76 -3.63 15.66 5.15
CA VAL A 76 -3.03 16.53 6.16
C VAL A 76 -3.99 17.70 6.38
N PRO A 77 -4.34 18.06 7.63
CA PRO A 77 -5.06 19.29 7.91
C PRO A 77 -4.32 20.48 7.28
N THR A 78 -5.03 21.36 6.58
CA THR A 78 -4.50 22.57 5.94
C THR A 78 -3.73 23.47 6.92
N SER A 79 -4.04 23.42 8.22
CA SER A 79 -3.29 24.10 9.29
C SER A 79 -1.84 23.62 9.46
N ALA A 80 -1.52 22.37 9.10
CA ALA A 80 -0.16 21.82 9.16
C ALA A 80 0.64 22.04 7.86
N LEU A 81 -0.01 22.41 6.76
CA LEU A 81 0.63 22.80 5.50
C LEU A 81 1.28 24.20 5.57
N ASN A 82 0.81 25.07 6.47
CA ASN A 82 1.35 26.42 6.68
C ASN A 82 2.49 26.50 7.71
N LYS A 83 2.96 25.38 8.28
CA LYS A 83 4.21 25.37 9.02
C LYS A 83 5.34 25.38 7.99
N SER A 84 5.88 26.56 7.73
CA SER A 84 7.04 26.78 6.87
C SER A 84 8.13 25.76 7.18
N ARG A 85 8.36 24.82 6.27
CA ARG A 85 9.67 24.18 6.17
C ARG A 85 10.64 25.31 5.81
N GLY A 86 11.54 25.63 6.74
CA GLY A 86 12.41 26.81 6.68
C GLY A 86 12.94 27.10 5.28
N GLY A 87 12.59 28.26 4.76
CA GLY A 87 12.95 28.75 3.43
C GLY A 87 12.20 30.05 3.14
N THR A 88 12.94 31.15 3.17
CA THR A 88 12.65 32.57 2.89
C THR A 88 11.39 32.93 2.07
N ASP A 89 10.75 34.01 2.52
CA ASP A 89 9.55 34.71 2.02
C ASP A 89 9.37 34.80 0.50
N THR A 90 8.16 34.50 0.02
CA THR A 90 7.49 35.32 -1.01
C THR A 90 5.97 35.18 -0.85
N LYS A 91 5.30 36.29 -0.50
CA LYS A 91 3.84 36.39 -0.45
C LYS A 91 3.27 36.47 -1.87
N THR A 92 2.38 35.56 -2.23
CA THR A 92 1.37 35.79 -3.27
C THR A 92 0.09 35.04 -2.89
N GLU A 93 -1.03 35.74 -2.94
CA GLU A 93 -2.37 35.30 -2.53
C GLU A 93 -2.86 34.09 -3.33
N GLU A 94 -3.49 33.12 -2.66
CA GLU A 94 -4.25 32.02 -3.28
C GLU A 94 -5.42 31.56 -2.38
N PRO A 95 -6.45 30.91 -2.97
CA PRO A 95 -7.85 31.00 -2.54
C PRO A 95 -8.19 30.20 -1.28
N HIS A 96 -9.08 30.77 -0.47
CA HIS A 96 -9.54 30.19 0.80
C HIS A 96 -10.51 29.02 0.57
N VAL A 97 -10.05 27.78 0.73
CA VAL A 97 -10.92 26.62 0.92
C VAL A 97 -11.06 26.35 2.42
N SER A 98 -12.24 26.68 2.97
CA SER A 98 -12.61 26.38 4.35
C SER A 98 -12.60 24.86 4.57
N THR A 99 -11.54 24.34 5.17
CA THR A 99 -11.54 22.99 5.73
C THR A 99 -11.34 23.10 7.23
N SER A 100 -12.36 22.68 7.98
CA SER A 100 -12.40 22.70 9.44
C SER A 100 -11.28 21.85 10.03
N THR A 101 -10.47 22.47 10.89
CA THR A 101 -9.31 21.88 11.56
C THR A 101 -9.66 20.80 12.58
N ASP A 102 -10.94 20.60 12.88
CA ASP A 102 -11.47 19.66 13.86
C ASP A 102 -12.47 18.68 13.22
N ALA A 103 -12.05 17.93 12.20
CA ALA A 103 -12.86 16.85 11.67
C ALA A 103 -12.92 15.68 12.68
N THR A 104 -13.88 15.76 13.60
CA THR A 104 -14.28 14.64 14.45
C THR A 104 -15.23 13.74 13.65
N ALA A 105 -15.01 12.42 13.69
CA ALA A 105 -15.98 11.48 13.16
C ALA A 105 -17.29 11.56 13.98
N THR A 106 -18.37 10.96 13.48
CA THR A 106 -19.67 10.92 14.19
C THR A 106 -19.61 10.21 15.55
N ASP A 107 -18.50 9.53 15.85
CA ASP A 107 -18.19 8.89 17.13
C ASP A 107 -17.27 9.74 18.05
N GLY A 108 -16.92 10.98 17.63
CA GLY A 108 -16.10 11.91 18.41
C GLY A 108 -14.60 11.59 18.45
N LYS A 109 -14.13 10.60 17.69
CA LYS A 109 -12.69 10.24 17.67
C LYS A 109 -11.91 11.09 16.67
N PRO A 110 -10.59 11.31 16.92
CA PRO A 110 -9.70 11.94 15.95
C PRO A 110 -9.71 11.11 14.66
N HIS A 111 -10.22 11.68 13.58
CA HIS A 111 -10.24 11.02 12.27
C HIS A 111 -9.29 11.76 11.33
N VAL A 112 -8.27 11.06 10.86
CA VAL A 112 -7.44 11.57 9.77
C VAL A 112 -8.28 11.46 8.50
N GLY A 113 -8.61 12.58 7.86
CA GLY A 113 -9.40 12.56 6.63
C GLY A 113 -8.74 11.64 5.60
N ARG A 114 -9.44 10.63 5.12
CA ARG A 114 -8.92 9.77 4.04
C ARG A 114 -9.42 10.29 2.70
N ARG A 115 -8.54 10.39 1.70
CA ARG A 115 -9.01 10.57 0.32
C ARG A 115 -9.74 9.30 -0.09
N GLY A 116 -10.92 9.42 -0.67
CA GLY A 116 -11.61 8.28 -1.26
C GLY A 116 -10.78 7.72 -2.42
N MET A 117 -10.43 6.44 -2.36
CA MET A 117 -9.78 5.72 -3.46
C MET A 117 -10.51 4.41 -3.69
N HIS A 118 -11.07 4.24 -4.89
CA HIS A 118 -11.65 2.98 -5.35
C HIS A 118 -10.67 2.36 -6.35
N SER A 119 -10.30 1.10 -6.13
CA SER A 119 -9.53 0.31 -7.09
C SER A 119 -10.29 -0.97 -7.42
N ALA A 120 -10.41 -1.27 -8.71
CA ALA A 120 -11.04 -2.47 -9.24
C ALA A 120 -10.13 -3.07 -10.31
N THR A 121 -10.14 -4.40 -10.44
CA THR A 121 -9.37 -5.12 -11.47
C THR A 121 -10.26 -6.15 -12.12
N GLY A 122 -10.30 -6.16 -13.45
CA GLY A 122 -10.92 -7.20 -14.26
C GLY A 122 -9.85 -7.95 -15.03
N ALA A 123 -10.11 -9.21 -15.38
CA ALA A 123 -9.17 -10.03 -16.14
C ALA A 123 -9.90 -11.03 -17.05
N TYR A 124 -9.23 -11.42 -18.13
CA TYR A 124 -9.61 -12.53 -18.99
C TYR A 124 -8.53 -13.61 -18.87
N TRP A 125 -8.83 -14.67 -18.12
CA TRP A 125 -7.85 -15.68 -17.68
C TRP A 125 -8.52 -17.03 -17.37
N ASP A 126 -7.77 -18.04 -16.94
CA ASP A 126 -8.33 -19.32 -16.46
C ASP A 126 -8.89 -19.15 -15.04
N GLU A 127 -10.22 -19.09 -14.90
CA GLU A 127 -10.90 -18.88 -13.61
C GLU A 127 -10.59 -19.94 -12.54
N LYS A 128 -10.09 -21.12 -12.94
CA LYS A 128 -9.76 -22.21 -12.02
C LYS A 128 -8.33 -22.09 -11.50
N LYS A 129 -7.41 -21.51 -12.27
CA LYS A 129 -5.97 -21.52 -11.97
C LYS A 129 -5.38 -20.13 -11.67
N ASP A 130 -5.97 -19.11 -12.27
CA ASP A 130 -5.50 -17.74 -12.20
C ASP A 130 -6.32 -16.94 -11.20
N GLY A 131 -5.70 -15.93 -10.60
CA GLY A 131 -6.40 -15.13 -9.62
C GLY A 131 -5.62 -13.94 -9.11
N MET A 132 -6.29 -13.22 -8.22
CA MET A 132 -5.72 -12.07 -7.54
C MET A 132 -6.07 -12.08 -6.06
N TRP A 133 -5.26 -11.37 -5.28
CA TRP A 133 -5.47 -11.13 -3.87
C TRP A 133 -5.04 -9.71 -3.53
N THR A 134 -5.83 -9.03 -2.71
CA THR A 134 -5.55 -7.66 -2.26
C THR A 134 -5.40 -7.64 -0.76
N PHE A 135 -4.45 -6.83 -0.30
CA PHE A 135 -4.14 -6.63 1.11
C PHE A 135 -3.99 -5.15 1.42
N LYS A 136 -4.65 -4.69 2.49
CA LYS A 136 -4.42 -3.38 3.08
C LYS A 136 -3.58 -3.56 4.34
N TYR A 137 -2.48 -2.82 4.43
CA TYR A 137 -1.60 -2.83 5.58
C TYR A 137 -2.04 -1.79 6.61
N ASP A 138 -2.35 -2.25 7.82
CA ASP A 138 -2.89 -1.40 8.88
C ASP A 138 -1.81 -0.57 9.60
N GLY A 139 -0.54 -1.02 9.60
CA GLY A 139 0.54 -0.35 10.33
C GLY A 139 1.01 0.98 9.73
N GLY A 140 0.40 1.44 8.64
CA GLY A 140 0.59 2.78 8.08
C GLY A 140 -0.31 3.84 8.72
N GLU A 141 -1.43 3.43 9.36
CA GLU A 141 -2.48 4.38 9.74
C GLU A 141 -1.97 5.46 10.70
N GLY A 142 -1.25 5.07 11.76
CA GLY A 142 -0.64 6.01 12.70
C GLY A 142 0.47 6.89 12.12
N LYS A 143 0.88 6.64 10.87
CA LYS A 143 1.96 7.35 10.16
C LYS A 143 1.41 8.29 9.08
N GLY A 144 0.08 8.43 9.00
CA GLY A 144 -0.58 9.28 8.01
C GLY A 144 -0.52 8.72 6.58
N MET A 145 -0.45 7.39 6.42
CA MET A 145 -0.47 6.75 5.10
C MET A 145 -1.11 5.36 5.13
N ASP A 146 -1.72 4.95 4.01
CA ASP A 146 -2.15 3.59 3.77
C ASP A 146 -1.20 2.90 2.77
N VAL A 147 -1.00 1.59 2.92
CA VAL A 147 -0.33 0.77 1.90
C VAL A 147 -1.30 -0.31 1.43
N VAL A 148 -1.50 -0.40 0.12
CA VAL A 148 -2.34 -1.42 -0.52
C VAL A 148 -1.46 -2.23 -1.46
N ILE A 149 -1.47 -3.55 -1.28
CA ILE A 149 -0.78 -4.52 -2.12
C ILE A 149 -1.82 -5.31 -2.91
N MET A 150 -1.61 -5.47 -4.21
CA MET A 150 -2.35 -6.38 -5.06
C MET A 150 -1.39 -7.39 -5.68
N LEU A 151 -1.67 -8.67 -5.46
CA LEU A 151 -0.97 -9.79 -6.06
C LEU A 151 -1.84 -10.43 -7.13
N ILE A 152 -1.25 -10.75 -8.28
CA ILE A 152 -1.84 -11.56 -9.34
C ILE A 152 -0.94 -12.77 -9.56
N TRP A 153 -1.54 -13.96 -9.72
CA TRP A 153 -0.85 -15.17 -10.16
C TRP A 153 -1.50 -15.72 -11.43
N ILE A 154 -0.68 -16.16 -12.36
CA ILE A 154 -1.08 -16.76 -13.64
C ILE A 154 -0.37 -18.09 -13.79
N ALA A 155 -1.12 -19.19 -13.89
CA ALA A 155 -0.55 -20.52 -14.08
C ALA A 155 0.10 -20.66 -15.47
N ILE A 156 1.16 -21.46 -15.56
CA ILE A 156 1.88 -21.79 -16.81
C ILE A 156 1.49 -23.18 -17.29
#